data_AF-A0A8T3EAY2-F1
#
_entry.id   AF-A0A8T3EAY2-F1
#
_cell.length_a   1.000
_cell.length_b   1.000
_cell.length_c   1.000
_cell.angle_alpha   90.00
_cell.angle_beta   90.00
_cell.angle_gamma   90.00
#
_symmetry.space_group_name_H-M   'P 1'
#
loop_
_entity.id
_entity.type
_entity.pdbx_description
1 polymer ?
#
loop_
_entity_poly.entity_id
_entity_poly.type
_entity_poly.pdbx_seq_one_letter_code
_entity_poly.pdbx_strand_id
1 'polypeptide(L)'
;MLSDIQERLAEKIFSYKAYPNDADLSDVAEALTKKHPCLRQPDSFNESYGWKMRLKSKMCNYRTQLKSHGLASELMVNSLKSKSREDPRPHPAKNNKKARRGEANYYPHPGIETPESLEKERKLLLTEVKKRNNDKTVREKMARTFEFRRQEVVDQKPSIENLKERWPALFQINAEFQRVTAVPLLTRFMAQLDKYSTQLLKIIKKRGGATRAKTAMILDFLDQDADADVRRECVLRALIIYLGECVENLIKDYTMSEKDRAGQELERTTMAVFVFRETSSLLEQPKETAIIIDGVEVLNELPSVATGVVMLFGLCYALNMEYPQGFRFTFEALQKILMELGSNKMSSKIRKLNGELHTAQ
;
A
#
# COMPACT_ATOMS: atom_id res chain seq x y z
N MET A 1 22.51 31.56 -7.56
CA MET A 1 22.44 31.09 -6.17
C MET A 1 21.05 30.52 -5.80
N LEU A 2 19.99 31.32 -5.71
CA LEU A 2 18.63 30.83 -5.37
C LEU A 2 18.06 29.82 -6.38
N SER A 3 18.33 30.03 -7.69
CA SER A 3 17.94 29.09 -8.75
C SER A 3 18.68 27.77 -8.65
N ASP A 4 19.98 27.79 -8.33
CA ASP A 4 20.82 26.59 -8.25
C ASP A 4 20.43 25.71 -7.06
N ILE A 5 20.07 26.32 -5.93
CA ILE A 5 19.52 25.62 -4.76
C ILE A 5 18.21 24.92 -5.14
N GLN A 6 17.31 25.62 -5.84
CA GLN A 6 16.05 25.05 -6.30
C GLN A 6 16.24 23.90 -7.30
N GLU A 7 17.21 24.01 -8.22
CA GLU A 7 17.55 22.95 -9.18
C GLU A 7 18.02 21.68 -8.47
N ARG A 8 19.03 21.81 -7.60
CA ARG A 8 19.60 20.66 -6.87
C ARG A 8 18.57 20.02 -5.94
N LEU A 9 17.73 20.82 -5.30
CA LEU A 9 16.63 20.30 -4.49
C LEU A 9 15.60 19.59 -5.36
N ALA A 10 15.23 20.14 -6.53
CA ALA A 10 14.27 19.48 -7.41
C ALA A 10 14.79 18.14 -7.92
N GLU A 11 16.05 18.06 -8.35
CA GLU A 11 16.71 16.82 -8.73
C GLU A 11 16.70 15.80 -7.58
N LYS A 12 17.11 16.24 -6.37
CA LYS A 12 17.16 15.37 -5.20
C LYS A 12 15.78 14.89 -4.77
N ILE A 13 14.78 15.78 -4.70
CA ILE A 13 13.38 15.43 -4.40
C ILE A 13 12.88 14.43 -5.45
N PHE A 14 13.12 14.70 -6.74
CA PHE A 14 12.67 13.83 -7.83
C PHE A 14 13.27 12.42 -7.72
N SER A 15 14.54 12.29 -7.29
CA SER A 15 15.18 10.98 -7.07
C SER A 15 14.52 10.14 -5.97
N TYR A 16 13.81 10.77 -5.02
CA TYR A 16 13.02 10.06 -4.01
C TYR A 16 11.55 9.91 -4.39
N LYS A 17 10.98 10.93 -5.07
CA LYS A 17 9.56 11.01 -5.38
C LYS A 17 9.31 11.95 -6.55
N ALA A 18 8.87 11.41 -7.69
CA ALA A 18 8.57 12.23 -8.86
C ALA A 18 7.38 13.17 -8.65
N TYR A 19 6.41 12.80 -7.80
CA TYR A 19 5.21 13.59 -7.50
C TYR A 19 5.11 13.90 -6.00
N PRO A 20 5.93 14.82 -5.47
CA PRO A 20 5.84 15.20 -4.07
C PRO A 20 4.50 15.89 -3.79
N ASN A 21 3.89 15.54 -2.66
CA ASN A 21 2.69 16.15 -2.11
C ASN A 21 3.06 17.40 -1.27
N ASP A 22 2.05 18.10 -0.74
CA ASP A 22 2.29 19.35 0.00
C ASP A 22 3.06 19.14 1.31
N ALA A 23 2.91 17.97 1.95
CA ALA A 23 3.63 17.62 3.18
C ALA A 23 5.11 17.34 2.87
N ASP A 24 5.41 16.54 1.83
CA ASP A 24 6.80 16.27 1.42
C ASP A 24 7.56 17.59 1.14
N LEU A 25 6.90 18.55 0.48
CA LEU A 25 7.49 19.86 0.18
C LEU A 25 7.62 20.74 1.43
N SER A 26 6.76 20.57 2.42
CA SER A 26 6.87 21.26 3.72
C SER A 26 8.09 20.73 4.48
N ASP A 27 8.25 19.41 4.57
CA ASP A 27 9.37 18.77 5.26
C ASP A 27 10.72 19.19 4.65
N VAL A 28 10.82 19.21 3.31
CA VAL A 28 12.04 19.65 2.63
C VAL A 28 12.31 21.15 2.86
N ALA A 29 11.27 21.98 2.84
CA ALA A 29 11.41 23.41 3.10
C ALA A 29 11.86 23.69 4.54
N GLU A 30 11.30 22.99 5.53
CA GLU A 30 11.70 23.07 6.93
C GLU A 30 13.12 22.57 7.14
N ALA A 31 13.49 21.44 6.56
CA ALA A 31 14.86 20.92 6.64
C ALA A 31 15.88 21.90 6.04
N LEU A 32 15.53 22.55 4.91
CA LEU A 32 16.37 23.55 4.26
C LEU A 32 16.60 24.78 5.14
N THR A 33 15.52 25.39 5.67
CA THR A 33 15.62 26.62 6.48
C THR A 33 16.17 26.37 7.88
N LYS A 34 16.03 25.14 8.41
CA LYS A 34 16.68 24.71 9.63
C LYS A 34 18.19 24.59 9.45
N LYS A 35 18.65 23.97 8.35
CA LYS A 35 20.07 23.81 8.04
C LYS A 35 20.74 25.11 7.60
N HIS A 36 20.01 25.98 6.91
CA HIS A 36 20.49 27.26 6.41
C HIS A 36 19.58 28.40 6.88
N PRO A 37 19.77 28.92 8.10
CA PRO A 37 18.93 29.98 8.66
C PRO A 37 18.87 31.26 7.82
N CYS A 38 19.92 31.56 7.03
CA CYS A 38 19.94 32.70 6.11
C CYS A 38 18.90 32.62 4.97
N LEU A 39 18.30 31.44 4.75
CA LEU A 39 17.24 31.23 3.76
C LEU A 39 15.84 31.43 4.34
N ARG A 40 15.69 31.67 5.65
CA ARG A 40 14.39 31.94 6.28
C ARG A 40 13.82 33.26 5.74
N GLN A 41 12.51 33.31 5.56
CA GLN A 41 11.83 34.57 5.27
C GLN A 41 11.54 35.28 6.60
N PRO A 42 12.14 36.47 6.86
CA PRO A 42 11.74 37.29 7.99
C PRO A 42 10.26 37.66 7.85
N ASP A 43 9.54 37.73 8.96
CA ASP A 43 8.16 38.23 9.07
C ASP A 43 7.03 37.30 8.56
N SER A 44 7.29 36.02 8.35
CA SER A 44 6.23 35.01 8.09
C SER A 44 5.94 34.18 9.33
N PHE A 45 4.65 33.95 9.65
CA PHE A 45 4.20 32.99 10.67
C PHE A 45 4.77 31.58 10.45
N ASN A 46 5.19 31.27 9.22
CA ASN A 46 5.94 30.07 8.88
C ASN A 46 7.15 30.44 8.01
N GLU A 47 8.34 30.44 8.62
CA GLU A 47 9.63 30.83 8.02
C GLU A 47 10.03 29.98 6.80
N SER A 48 9.47 28.78 6.63
CA SER A 48 9.74 27.85 5.51
C SER A 48 8.68 27.91 4.39
N TYR A 49 7.55 28.58 4.61
CA TYR A 49 6.41 28.56 3.68
C TYR A 49 6.76 29.08 2.28
N GLY A 50 7.54 30.17 2.19
CA GLY A 50 7.98 30.69 0.89
C GLY A 50 8.82 29.69 0.10
N TRP A 51 9.65 28.89 0.78
CA TRP A 51 10.40 27.81 0.15
C TRP A 51 9.51 26.67 -0.34
N LYS A 52 8.51 26.28 0.45
CA LYS A 52 7.51 25.30 0.01
C LYS A 52 6.85 25.72 -1.31
N MET A 53 6.42 26.98 -1.42
CA MET A 53 5.77 27.50 -2.64
C MET A 53 6.73 27.53 -3.83
N ARG A 54 7.99 27.95 -3.61
CA ARG A 54 9.03 27.90 -4.65
C ARG A 54 9.30 26.48 -5.12
N LEU A 55 9.45 25.52 -4.21
CA LEU A 55 9.66 24.11 -4.54
C LEU A 55 8.45 23.52 -5.26
N LYS A 56 7.22 23.89 -4.90
CA LYS A 56 6.00 23.45 -5.59
C LYS A 56 6.00 23.86 -7.07
N SER A 57 6.30 25.12 -7.34
CA SER A 57 6.42 25.63 -8.71
C SER A 57 7.61 25.01 -9.44
N LYS A 58 8.78 24.91 -8.77
CA LYS A 58 9.99 24.32 -9.34
C LYS A 58 9.78 22.86 -9.72
N MET A 59 9.15 22.05 -8.87
CA MET A 59 8.83 20.65 -9.17
C MET A 59 7.84 20.53 -10.33
N CYS A 60 6.93 21.49 -10.52
CA CYS A 60 6.07 21.53 -11.71
C CYS A 60 6.90 21.75 -13.00
N ASN A 61 7.80 22.73 -12.97
CA ASN A 61 8.65 23.08 -14.12
C ASN A 61 9.66 21.97 -14.42
N TYR A 62 10.33 21.45 -13.40
CA TYR A 62 11.32 20.37 -13.49
C TYR A 62 10.72 19.12 -14.13
N ARG A 63 9.52 18.71 -13.71
CA ARG A 63 8.78 17.61 -14.38
C ARG A 63 8.43 17.94 -15.83
N THR A 64 8.07 19.17 -16.13
CA THR A 64 7.75 19.58 -17.50
C THR A 64 8.98 19.49 -18.41
N GLN A 65 10.15 19.90 -17.90
CA GLN A 65 11.44 19.78 -18.57
C GLN A 65 11.86 18.32 -18.76
N LEU A 66 11.79 17.48 -17.71
CA LEU A 66 12.09 16.06 -17.83
C LEU A 66 11.17 15.34 -18.83
N LYS A 67 9.89 15.75 -18.92
CA LYS A 67 8.96 15.27 -19.94
C LYS A 67 9.37 15.68 -21.35
N SER A 68 9.80 16.92 -21.57
CA SER A 68 10.18 17.39 -22.90
C SER A 68 11.44 16.71 -23.43
N HIS A 69 12.34 16.30 -22.52
CA HIS A 69 13.58 15.58 -22.89
C HIS A 69 13.44 14.06 -22.89
N GLY A 70 12.28 13.50 -22.53
CA GLY A 70 12.08 12.04 -22.47
C GLY A 70 12.90 11.35 -21.38
N LEU A 71 13.47 12.10 -20.43
CA LEU A 71 14.42 11.61 -19.42
C LEU A 71 13.74 10.97 -18.21
N ALA A 72 12.40 10.89 -18.19
CA ALA A 72 11.67 10.37 -17.05
C ALA A 72 10.46 9.50 -17.40
N SER A 73 10.63 8.18 -17.35
CA SER A 73 9.62 7.16 -17.61
C SER A 73 8.35 7.35 -16.76
N GLU A 74 8.47 7.68 -15.47
CA GLU A 74 7.32 7.98 -14.57
C GLU A 74 6.45 9.15 -15.05
N LEU A 75 7.06 10.09 -15.77
CA LEU A 75 6.39 11.26 -16.31
C LEU A 75 5.81 11.02 -17.69
N MET A 76 6.43 10.14 -18.49
CA MET A 76 5.99 9.74 -19.82
C MET A 76 4.73 8.89 -19.80
N VAL A 77 4.57 8.05 -18.77
CA VAL A 77 3.32 7.33 -18.44
C VAL A 77 2.11 8.29 -18.35
N ASN A 78 2.32 9.59 -18.13
CA ASN A 78 1.24 10.57 -17.99
C ASN A 78 1.20 11.62 -19.12
N SER A 79 1.97 11.43 -20.20
CA SER A 79 2.07 12.40 -21.29
C SER A 79 1.25 11.96 -22.50
N LEU A 80 0.18 12.69 -22.80
CA LEU A 80 -0.61 12.52 -24.02
C LEU A 80 0.12 13.02 -25.30
N LYS A 81 1.37 13.51 -25.20
CA LYS A 81 2.12 14.08 -26.32
C LYS A 81 2.98 13.07 -27.11
N SER A 82 3.10 11.80 -26.66
CA SER A 82 3.80 10.75 -27.44
C SER A 82 2.94 10.11 -28.54
N LYS A 83 1.97 10.85 -29.07
CA LYS A 83 1.03 10.38 -30.11
C LYS A 83 1.71 10.40 -31.48
N SER A 84 2.56 9.42 -31.77
CA SER A 84 2.68 8.96 -33.16
C SER A 84 1.64 7.89 -33.37
N ARG A 85 0.86 7.98 -34.46
CA ARG A 85 -0.12 6.96 -34.86
C ARG A 85 0.54 5.68 -35.38
N GLU A 86 1.88 5.65 -35.48
CA GLU A 86 2.65 4.67 -36.25
C GLU A 86 3.59 3.77 -35.42
N ASP A 87 3.70 3.93 -34.10
CA ASP A 87 4.55 3.03 -33.28
C ASP A 87 3.72 1.82 -32.77
N PRO A 88 4.08 0.56 -33.12
CA PRO A 88 3.36 -0.65 -32.69
C PRO A 88 3.46 -0.94 -31.19
N ARG A 89 4.32 -0.23 -30.45
CA ARG A 89 4.55 -0.49 -29.02
C ARG A 89 3.41 0.03 -28.15
N PRO A 90 2.90 -0.76 -27.18
CA PRO A 90 1.87 -0.30 -26.27
C PRO A 90 2.34 0.96 -25.54
N HIS A 91 1.69 2.10 -25.78
CA HIS A 91 2.01 3.32 -25.05
C HIS A 91 1.50 3.20 -23.60
N PRO A 92 2.37 3.20 -22.58
CA PRO A 92 1.96 3.03 -21.18
C PRO A 92 0.98 4.11 -20.70
N ALA A 93 0.91 5.26 -21.41
CA ALA A 93 0.07 6.40 -21.06
C ALA A 93 -1.44 6.24 -21.26
N LYS A 94 -1.93 5.25 -22.01
CA LYS A 94 -3.38 5.01 -22.11
C LYS A 94 -3.94 4.29 -20.88
N ASN A 95 -3.15 3.45 -20.22
CA ASN A 95 -3.63 2.53 -19.18
C ASN A 95 -3.00 2.75 -17.79
N ASN A 96 -1.85 3.43 -17.69
CA ASN A 96 -1.20 3.70 -16.41
C ASN A 96 -1.43 5.12 -15.90
N LYS A 97 -2.25 5.23 -14.87
CA LYS A 97 -2.52 6.46 -14.14
C LYS A 97 -1.44 6.63 -13.05
N LYS A 98 -1.01 7.88 -12.80
CA LYS A 98 -0.12 8.34 -11.70
C LYS A 98 -0.25 7.53 -10.40
N ALA A 99 0.82 7.45 -9.61
CA ALA A 99 0.76 7.07 -8.19
C ALA A 99 -0.43 7.74 -7.49
N ARG A 100 -1.30 6.95 -6.86
CA ARG A 100 -2.55 7.44 -6.24
C ARG A 100 -2.58 7.21 -4.74
N ARG A 101 -1.82 6.22 -4.27
CA ARG A 101 -1.95 5.68 -2.92
C ARG A 101 -0.74 5.95 -2.04
N GLY A 102 0.23 6.71 -2.54
CA GLY A 102 1.44 7.05 -1.80
C GLY A 102 2.62 6.14 -2.11
N GLU A 103 2.56 5.45 -3.25
CA GLU A 103 3.68 4.70 -3.80
C GLU A 103 4.87 5.66 -4.04
N ALA A 104 5.99 5.40 -3.37
CA ALA A 104 7.23 6.15 -3.57
C ALA A 104 7.86 5.76 -4.91
N ASN A 105 7.83 4.47 -5.23
CA ASN A 105 8.39 3.88 -6.44
C ASN A 105 7.28 3.23 -7.27
N TYR A 106 6.37 4.06 -7.81
CA TYR A 106 5.24 3.57 -8.61
C TYR A 106 5.69 2.95 -9.93
N TYR A 107 6.60 3.63 -10.65
CA TYR A 107 7.07 3.21 -11.97
C TYR A 107 8.57 3.55 -12.13
N PRO A 108 9.44 2.93 -11.33
CA PRO A 108 10.85 3.34 -11.23
C PRO A 108 11.55 3.35 -12.61
N HIS A 109 12.49 4.27 -12.76
CA HIS A 109 13.24 4.45 -14.00
C HIS A 109 14.09 3.21 -14.28
N PRO A 110 14.17 2.72 -15.52
CA PRO A 110 15.09 1.64 -15.85
C PRO A 110 16.53 2.08 -15.52
N GLY A 111 17.24 1.27 -14.77
CA GLY A 111 18.66 1.40 -14.54
C GLY A 111 19.49 1.17 -15.80
N ILE A 112 20.80 1.07 -15.62
CA ILE A 112 21.77 0.90 -16.73
C ILE A 112 21.68 -0.51 -17.34
N GLU A 113 21.08 -1.47 -16.63
CA GLU A 113 21.01 -2.87 -17.05
C GLU A 113 20.02 -3.07 -18.20
N THR A 114 20.41 -3.89 -19.19
CA THR A 114 19.54 -4.19 -20.32
C THR A 114 18.44 -5.19 -19.92
N PRO A 115 17.27 -5.17 -20.60
CA PRO A 115 16.19 -6.13 -20.36
C PRO A 115 16.64 -7.60 -20.44
N GLU A 116 17.58 -7.93 -21.34
CA GLU A 116 18.10 -9.29 -21.49
C GLU A 116 18.93 -9.73 -20.27
N SER A 117 19.72 -8.82 -19.72
CA SER A 117 20.49 -9.06 -18.48
C SER A 117 19.56 -9.28 -17.29
N LEU A 118 18.52 -8.44 -17.17
CA LEU A 118 17.52 -8.53 -16.11
C LEU A 118 16.66 -9.81 -16.22
N GLU A 119 16.32 -10.23 -17.44
CA GLU A 119 15.62 -11.50 -17.68
C GLU A 119 16.51 -12.71 -17.34
N LYS A 120 17.82 -12.63 -17.59
CA LYS A 120 18.78 -13.65 -17.14
C LYS A 120 18.84 -13.71 -15.61
N GLU A 121 18.86 -12.56 -14.94
CA GLU A 121 18.85 -12.48 -13.48
C GLU A 121 17.55 -13.05 -12.88
N ARG A 122 16.39 -12.78 -13.50
CA ARG A 122 15.11 -13.39 -13.14
C ARG A 122 15.13 -14.92 -13.28
N LYS A 123 15.69 -15.46 -14.37
CA LYS A 123 15.81 -16.92 -14.53
C LYS A 123 16.67 -17.55 -13.44
N LEU A 124 17.75 -16.88 -13.02
CA LEU A 124 18.55 -17.31 -11.87
C LEU A 124 17.74 -17.23 -10.57
N LEU A 125 16.91 -16.21 -10.38
CA LEU A 125 16.04 -16.11 -9.20
C LEU A 125 15.15 -17.35 -9.02
N LEU A 126 14.64 -17.95 -10.11
CA LEU A 126 13.81 -19.16 -10.04
C LEU A 126 14.54 -20.36 -9.41
N THR A 127 15.86 -20.47 -9.60
CA THR A 127 16.66 -21.51 -8.97
C THR A 127 17.07 -21.12 -7.56
N GLU A 128 17.43 -19.85 -7.34
CA GLU A 128 17.81 -19.34 -6.01
C GLU A 128 16.70 -19.47 -4.97
N VAL A 129 15.44 -19.26 -5.34
CA VAL A 129 14.28 -19.37 -4.43
C VAL A 129 14.06 -20.81 -3.93
N LYS A 130 14.50 -21.82 -4.69
CA LYS A 130 14.36 -23.24 -4.31
C LYS A 130 15.46 -23.71 -3.36
N LYS A 131 16.52 -22.91 -3.15
CA LYS A 131 17.65 -23.29 -2.29
C LYS A 131 17.31 -23.01 -0.82
N ARG A 132 17.69 -23.95 0.06
CA ARG A 132 17.57 -23.76 1.52
C ARG A 132 18.48 -22.63 2.00
N ASN A 133 18.02 -21.83 2.96
CA ASN A 133 18.77 -20.75 3.63
C ASN A 133 19.35 -19.67 2.69
N ASN A 134 18.66 -19.35 1.60
CA ASN A 134 19.18 -18.45 0.56
C ASN A 134 18.51 -17.07 0.54
N ASP A 135 17.84 -16.69 1.62
CA ASP A 135 17.01 -15.48 1.70
C ASP A 135 17.78 -14.18 1.45
N LYS A 136 19.07 -14.15 1.80
CA LYS A 136 19.91 -12.97 1.52
C LYS A 136 20.09 -12.78 0.02
N THR A 137 20.52 -13.81 -0.70
CA THR A 137 20.71 -13.80 -2.15
C THR A 137 19.39 -13.48 -2.87
N VAL A 138 18.29 -14.12 -2.45
CA VAL A 138 16.96 -13.85 -3.02
C VAL A 138 16.58 -12.39 -2.83
N ARG A 139 16.78 -11.81 -1.64
CA ARG A 139 16.49 -10.39 -1.38
C ARG A 139 17.32 -9.44 -2.22
N GLU A 140 18.61 -9.72 -2.39
CA GLU A 140 19.53 -8.93 -3.23
C GLU A 140 19.10 -8.97 -4.71
N LYS A 141 18.83 -10.16 -5.24
CA LYS A 141 18.32 -10.33 -6.61
C LYS A 141 16.96 -9.67 -6.82
N MET A 142 16.06 -9.79 -5.85
CA MET A 142 14.74 -9.13 -5.88
C MET A 142 14.86 -7.61 -5.85
N ALA A 143 15.88 -7.06 -5.18
CA ALA A 143 16.17 -5.62 -5.18
C ALA A 143 16.73 -5.17 -6.55
N ARG A 144 17.70 -5.90 -7.10
CA ARG A 144 18.28 -5.61 -8.43
C ARG A 144 17.23 -5.64 -9.55
N THR A 145 16.30 -6.60 -9.48
CA THR A 145 15.25 -6.78 -10.49
C THR A 145 13.97 -5.97 -10.22
N PHE A 146 13.96 -5.13 -9.18
CA PHE A 146 12.74 -4.44 -8.76
C PHE A 146 12.14 -3.58 -9.87
N GLU A 147 12.96 -2.79 -10.57
CA GLU A 147 12.47 -1.86 -11.58
C GLU A 147 11.82 -2.60 -12.76
N PHE A 148 12.51 -3.62 -13.26
CA PHE A 148 12.05 -4.50 -14.33
C PHE A 148 10.73 -5.19 -13.98
N ARG A 149 10.68 -5.82 -12.80
CA ARG A 149 9.47 -6.49 -12.31
C ARG A 149 8.32 -5.50 -12.11
N ARG A 150 8.60 -4.32 -11.55
CA ARG A 150 7.55 -3.33 -11.29
C ARG A 150 6.94 -2.80 -12.58
N GLN A 151 7.75 -2.57 -13.61
CA GLN A 151 7.27 -2.20 -14.94
C GLN A 151 6.44 -3.33 -15.55
N GLU A 152 6.86 -4.59 -15.44
CA GLU A 152 6.08 -5.75 -15.89
C GLU A 152 4.69 -5.78 -15.24
N VAL A 153 4.64 -5.69 -13.90
CA VAL A 153 3.39 -5.67 -13.12
C VAL A 153 2.47 -4.51 -13.55
N VAL A 154 3.04 -3.33 -13.73
CA VAL A 154 2.30 -2.09 -13.99
C VAL A 154 1.82 -2.02 -15.45
N ASP A 155 2.64 -2.42 -16.41
CA ASP A 155 2.35 -2.32 -17.85
C ASP A 155 1.57 -3.52 -18.39
N GLN A 156 1.96 -4.73 -18.01
CA GLN A 156 1.38 -5.96 -18.57
C GLN A 156 0.18 -6.47 -17.78
N LYS A 157 0.06 -6.11 -16.49
CA LYS A 157 -0.99 -6.59 -15.58
C LYS A 157 -1.20 -8.11 -15.67
N PRO A 158 -0.13 -8.90 -15.51
CA PRO A 158 -0.19 -10.36 -15.62
C PRO A 158 -1.15 -10.96 -14.58
N SER A 159 -1.69 -12.14 -14.88
CA SER A 159 -2.52 -12.90 -13.92
C SER A 159 -1.70 -13.34 -12.71
N ILE A 160 -2.38 -13.71 -11.63
CA ILE A 160 -1.74 -14.16 -10.38
C ILE A 160 -0.88 -15.42 -10.63
N GLU A 161 -1.35 -16.36 -11.44
CA GLU A 161 -0.61 -17.58 -11.78
C GLU A 161 0.66 -17.27 -12.55
N ASN A 162 0.58 -16.37 -13.55
CA ASN A 162 1.75 -15.91 -14.30
C ASN A 162 2.76 -15.22 -13.39
N LEU A 163 2.31 -14.42 -12.43
CA LEU A 163 3.18 -13.78 -11.45
C LEU A 163 3.85 -14.79 -10.51
N LYS A 164 3.12 -15.82 -10.06
CA LYS A 164 3.67 -16.91 -9.25
C LYS A 164 4.75 -17.70 -9.98
N GLU A 165 4.54 -17.96 -11.26
CA GLU A 165 5.52 -18.66 -12.10
C GLU A 165 6.74 -17.79 -12.39
N ARG A 166 6.53 -16.54 -12.80
CA ARG A 166 7.62 -15.65 -13.25
C ARG A 166 8.41 -15.06 -12.10
N TRP A 167 7.75 -14.75 -10.99
CA TRP A 167 8.29 -14.03 -9.83
C TRP A 167 7.83 -14.67 -8.50
N PRO A 168 8.18 -15.92 -8.19
CA PRO A 168 7.72 -16.59 -6.96
C PRO A 168 8.12 -15.85 -5.68
N ALA A 169 9.30 -15.21 -5.65
CA ALA A 169 9.74 -14.39 -4.51
C ALA A 169 8.98 -13.07 -4.34
N LEU A 170 8.17 -12.63 -5.32
CA LEU A 170 7.29 -11.46 -5.21
C LEU A 170 6.30 -11.60 -4.06
N PHE A 171 5.89 -12.84 -3.78
CA PHE A 171 4.95 -13.18 -2.71
C PHE A 171 5.57 -13.10 -1.31
N GLN A 172 6.86 -12.72 -1.19
CA GLN A 172 7.43 -12.14 0.02
C GLN A 172 6.95 -10.68 0.19
N ILE A 173 5.64 -10.49 0.35
CA ILE A 173 4.94 -9.20 0.19
C ILE A 173 5.53 -8.08 1.04
N ASN A 174 6.00 -8.36 2.25
CA ASN A 174 6.61 -7.35 3.13
C ASN A 174 7.76 -6.61 2.44
N ALA A 175 8.67 -7.35 1.79
CA ALA A 175 9.83 -6.76 1.14
C ALA A 175 9.41 -5.96 -0.11
N GLU A 176 8.48 -6.49 -0.91
CA GLU A 176 8.04 -5.80 -2.11
C GLU A 176 7.24 -4.54 -1.80
N PHE A 177 6.32 -4.62 -0.83
CA PHE A 177 5.57 -3.47 -0.36
C PHE A 177 6.51 -2.34 0.11
N GLN A 178 7.56 -2.70 0.87
CA GLN A 178 8.57 -1.75 1.31
C GLN A 178 9.32 -1.13 0.13
N ARG A 179 9.64 -1.89 -0.93
CA ARG A 179 10.24 -1.32 -2.15
C ARG A 179 9.30 -0.34 -2.84
N VAL A 180 8.00 -0.64 -2.91
CA VAL A 180 7.00 0.23 -3.57
C VAL A 180 6.70 1.50 -2.76
N THR A 181 6.63 1.40 -1.44
CA THR A 181 6.11 2.49 -0.57
C THR A 181 7.16 3.16 0.31
N ALA A 182 8.35 2.56 0.46
CA ALA A 182 9.37 2.90 1.46
C ALA A 182 8.93 2.72 2.92
N VAL A 183 7.82 2.03 3.19
CA VAL A 183 7.27 1.80 4.55
C VAL A 183 7.25 0.29 4.85
N PRO A 184 7.68 -0.16 6.05
CA PRO A 184 7.59 -1.58 6.42
C PRO A 184 6.13 -1.98 6.64
N LEU A 185 5.63 -3.01 5.94
CA LEU A 185 4.21 -3.38 5.93
C LEU A 185 3.70 -3.86 7.31
N LEU A 186 4.07 -5.07 7.72
CA LEU A 186 3.54 -5.70 8.94
C LEU A 186 3.84 -4.89 10.20
N THR A 187 5.10 -4.53 10.42
CA THR A 187 5.53 -3.83 11.63
C THR A 187 4.81 -2.50 11.81
N ARG A 188 4.68 -1.70 10.74
CA ARG A 188 3.97 -0.42 10.81
C ARG A 188 2.50 -0.62 11.10
N PHE A 189 1.85 -1.52 10.35
CA PHE A 189 0.43 -1.75 10.44
C PHE A 189 0.02 -2.23 11.83
N MET A 190 0.69 -3.27 12.35
CA MET A 190 0.37 -3.84 13.67
C MET A 190 0.58 -2.80 14.77
N ALA A 191 1.70 -2.05 14.74
CA ALA A 191 1.96 -1.01 15.72
C ALA A 191 0.91 0.10 15.71
N GLN A 192 0.44 0.54 14.53
CA GLN A 192 -0.59 1.58 14.43
C GLN A 192 -1.98 1.05 14.78
N LEU A 193 -2.30 -0.19 14.41
CA LEU A 193 -3.54 -0.84 14.81
C LEU A 193 -3.62 -0.94 16.35
N ASP A 194 -2.56 -1.42 16.99
CA ASP A 194 -2.49 -1.54 18.45
C ASP A 194 -2.60 -0.16 19.12
N LYS A 195 -1.86 0.84 18.60
CA LYS A 195 -1.92 2.24 19.06
C LYS A 195 -3.34 2.81 19.04
N TYR A 196 -4.09 2.60 17.96
CA TYR A 196 -5.43 3.18 17.81
C TYR A 196 -6.56 2.30 18.33
N SER A 197 -6.30 1.03 18.67
CA SER A 197 -7.32 0.04 19.04
C SER A 197 -8.27 0.53 20.14
N THR A 198 -7.73 0.99 21.28
CA THR A 198 -8.53 1.48 22.40
C THR A 198 -9.45 2.62 21.99
N GLN A 199 -8.94 3.56 21.18
CA GLN A 199 -9.70 4.73 20.76
C GLN A 199 -10.74 4.39 19.69
N LEU A 200 -10.39 3.51 18.74
CA LEU A 200 -11.34 2.96 17.76
C LEU A 200 -12.53 2.31 18.48
N LEU A 201 -12.26 1.46 19.47
CA LEU A 201 -13.32 0.78 20.23
C LEU A 201 -14.23 1.77 20.97
N LYS A 202 -13.66 2.82 21.58
CA LYS A 202 -14.44 3.91 22.20
C LYS A 202 -15.35 4.62 21.20
N ILE A 203 -14.83 4.96 20.02
CA ILE A 203 -15.60 5.61 18.94
C ILE A 203 -16.73 4.70 18.46
N ILE A 204 -16.43 3.43 18.24
CA ILE A 204 -17.40 2.44 17.74
C ILE A 204 -18.50 2.21 18.77
N LYS A 205 -18.15 2.03 20.06
CA LYS A 205 -19.12 1.84 21.17
C LYS A 205 -20.08 3.02 21.33
N LYS A 206 -19.67 4.25 20.96
CA LYS A 206 -20.55 5.44 21.00
C LYS A 206 -21.59 5.47 19.89
N ARG A 207 -21.41 4.70 18.81
CA ARG A 207 -22.33 4.70 17.68
C ARG A 207 -23.59 3.90 18.00
N GLY A 208 -24.76 4.46 17.69
CA GLY A 208 -26.05 3.82 17.90
C GLY A 208 -26.58 3.04 16.69
N GLY A 209 -27.85 2.62 16.77
CA GLY A 209 -28.60 2.01 15.67
C GLY A 209 -28.05 0.66 15.21
N ALA A 210 -28.22 0.36 13.92
CA ALA A 210 -27.81 -0.91 13.32
C ALA A 210 -26.31 -1.21 13.47
N THR A 211 -25.45 -0.18 13.49
CA THR A 211 -24.02 -0.37 13.76
C THR A 211 -23.79 -0.95 15.14
N ARG A 212 -24.45 -0.42 16.19
CA ARG A 212 -24.31 -0.94 17.56
C ARG A 212 -24.71 -2.40 17.65
N ALA A 213 -25.85 -2.76 17.05
CA ALA A 213 -26.38 -4.11 17.06
C ALA A 213 -25.37 -5.10 16.41
N LYS A 214 -24.81 -4.73 15.25
CA LYS A 214 -23.83 -5.56 14.55
C LYS A 214 -22.49 -5.66 15.27
N THR A 215 -22.01 -4.57 15.88
CA THR A 215 -20.72 -4.61 16.58
C THR A 215 -20.80 -5.22 17.97
N ALA A 216 -21.97 -5.24 18.62
CA ALA A 216 -22.12 -5.78 19.98
C ALA A 216 -21.58 -7.21 20.10
N MET A 217 -21.97 -8.09 19.16
CA MET A 217 -21.50 -9.48 19.14
C MET A 217 -19.97 -9.59 19.06
N ILE A 218 -19.31 -8.72 18.30
CA ILE A 218 -17.84 -8.70 18.18
C ILE A 218 -17.18 -8.15 19.46
N LEU A 219 -17.81 -7.14 20.05
CA LEU A 219 -17.28 -6.47 21.25
C LEU A 219 -17.40 -7.34 22.49
N ASP A 220 -18.40 -8.21 22.58
CA ASP A 220 -18.56 -9.16 23.69
C ASP A 220 -17.38 -10.13 23.80
N PHE A 221 -16.70 -10.43 22.69
CA PHE A 221 -15.48 -11.26 22.69
C PHE A 221 -14.26 -10.52 23.23
N LEU A 222 -14.21 -9.19 23.12
CA LEU A 222 -13.08 -8.39 23.62
C LEU A 222 -13.03 -8.30 25.15
N ASP A 223 -14.18 -8.50 25.80
CA ASP A 223 -14.29 -8.41 27.27
C ASP A 223 -13.85 -9.73 27.95
N GLN A 224 -13.45 -10.77 27.20
CA GLN A 224 -13.15 -12.14 27.67
C GLN A 224 -11.65 -12.51 27.65
N ASP A 225 -10.77 -11.64 28.16
CA ASP A 225 -9.30 -11.83 28.19
C ASP A 225 -8.70 -12.33 26.86
N ALA A 226 -9.21 -11.79 25.76
CA ALA A 226 -8.79 -12.15 24.42
C ALA A 226 -7.31 -11.81 24.15
N ASP A 227 -6.62 -12.73 23.48
CA ASP A 227 -5.24 -12.53 23.04
C ASP A 227 -5.12 -11.37 22.04
N ALA A 228 -3.88 -10.96 21.76
CA ALA A 228 -3.59 -9.80 20.93
C ALA A 228 -4.15 -9.91 19.50
N ASP A 229 -4.11 -11.10 18.89
CA ASP A 229 -4.56 -11.30 17.52
C ASP A 229 -6.09 -11.38 17.42
N VAL A 230 -6.76 -12.02 18.38
CA VAL A 230 -8.23 -11.96 18.49
C VAL A 230 -8.69 -10.50 18.68
N ARG A 231 -7.98 -9.74 19.52
CA ARG A 231 -8.29 -8.32 19.73
C ARG A 231 -8.16 -7.51 18.45
N ARG A 232 -7.07 -7.69 17.70
CA ARG A 232 -6.84 -7.01 16.40
C ARG A 232 -7.92 -7.38 15.39
N GLU A 233 -8.29 -8.65 15.31
CA GLU A 233 -9.37 -9.13 14.45
C GLU A 233 -10.71 -8.46 14.79
N CYS A 234 -11.09 -8.45 16.07
CA CYS A 234 -12.31 -7.81 16.53
C CYS A 234 -12.33 -6.30 16.20
N VAL A 235 -11.21 -5.60 16.40
CA VAL A 235 -11.07 -4.18 16.03
C VAL A 235 -11.26 -3.98 14.53
N LEU A 236 -10.65 -4.83 13.68
CA LEU A 236 -10.79 -4.73 12.22
C LEU A 236 -12.21 -5.01 11.75
N ARG A 237 -12.87 -6.07 12.25
CA ARG A 237 -14.27 -6.38 11.92
C ARG A 237 -15.20 -5.25 12.36
N ALA A 238 -15.01 -4.73 13.57
CA ALA A 238 -15.79 -3.62 14.09
C ALA A 238 -15.57 -2.31 13.28
N LEU A 239 -14.34 -2.05 12.82
CA LEU A 239 -14.02 -0.92 11.96
C LEU A 239 -14.75 -1.01 10.61
N ILE A 240 -14.77 -2.19 9.97
CA ILE A 240 -15.47 -2.42 8.69
C ILE A 240 -16.97 -2.10 8.86
N ILE A 241 -17.60 -2.61 9.92
CA ILE A 241 -19.03 -2.36 10.22
C ILE A 241 -19.27 -0.86 10.50
N TYR A 242 -18.39 -0.22 11.27
CA TYR A 242 -18.46 1.21 11.55
C TYR A 242 -18.38 2.05 10.27
N LEU A 243 -17.57 1.63 9.31
CA LEU A 243 -17.44 2.25 8.00
C LEU A 243 -18.59 1.88 7.05
N GLY A 244 -19.57 1.10 7.50
CA GLY A 244 -20.76 0.75 6.75
C GLY A 244 -20.49 -0.23 5.61
N GLU A 245 -19.44 -1.04 5.75
CA GLU A 245 -19.02 -2.05 4.78
C GLU A 245 -19.30 -3.45 5.36
N CYS A 246 -19.36 -4.47 4.51
CA CYS A 246 -19.83 -5.81 4.87
C CYS A 246 -18.64 -6.71 5.24
N VAL A 247 -18.55 -7.20 6.48
CA VAL A 247 -17.38 -7.97 6.93
C VAL A 247 -17.19 -9.24 6.12
N GLU A 248 -18.30 -9.95 5.87
CA GLU A 248 -18.40 -11.25 5.23
C GLU A 248 -17.95 -11.24 3.75
N ASN A 249 -17.84 -10.05 3.15
CA ASN A 249 -17.33 -9.88 1.79
C ASN A 249 -15.80 -9.76 1.73
N LEU A 250 -15.12 -9.45 2.85
CA LEU A 250 -13.65 -9.34 2.93
C LEU A 250 -13.04 -10.46 3.78
N ILE A 251 -13.69 -10.82 4.88
CA ILE A 251 -13.25 -11.87 5.80
C ILE A 251 -14.34 -12.94 5.80
N LYS A 252 -14.03 -14.08 5.18
CA LYS A 252 -14.95 -15.21 5.01
C LYS A 252 -14.60 -16.30 6.00
N ASP A 253 -15.44 -16.45 7.03
CA ASP A 253 -15.28 -17.47 8.06
C ASP A 253 -15.97 -18.77 7.65
N TYR A 254 -15.25 -19.88 7.84
CA TYR A 254 -15.77 -21.23 7.71
C TYR A 254 -15.31 -22.07 8.89
N THR A 255 -16.10 -23.07 9.25
CA THR A 255 -15.61 -24.14 10.12
C THR A 255 -14.75 -25.12 9.32
N MET A 256 -13.87 -25.88 9.98
CA MET A 256 -13.03 -26.90 9.33
C MET A 256 -13.88 -27.95 8.58
N SER A 257 -15.10 -28.23 9.07
CA SER A 257 -16.03 -29.15 8.42
C SER A 257 -16.67 -28.60 7.14
N GLU A 258 -16.58 -27.28 6.91
CA GLU A 258 -17.13 -26.61 5.73
C GLU A 258 -16.08 -26.36 4.63
N LYS A 259 -14.85 -26.85 4.81
CA LYS A 259 -13.72 -26.59 3.89
C LYS A 259 -14.04 -26.99 2.44
N ASP A 260 -14.69 -28.14 2.23
CA ASP A 260 -15.09 -28.60 0.90
C ASP A 260 -16.13 -27.69 0.24
N ARG A 261 -17.06 -27.13 1.04
CA ARG A 261 -18.07 -26.19 0.55
C ARG A 261 -17.45 -24.83 0.22
N ALA A 262 -16.47 -24.40 1.02
CA ALA A 262 -15.74 -23.16 0.79
C ALA A 262 -15.00 -23.15 -0.56
N GLY A 263 -14.59 -24.31 -1.08
CA GLY A 263 -13.93 -24.44 -2.37
C GLY A 263 -14.71 -23.83 -3.55
N GLN A 264 -16.04 -24.02 -3.58
CA GLN A 264 -16.88 -23.46 -4.66
C GLN A 264 -16.98 -21.93 -4.59
N GLU A 265 -16.94 -21.36 -3.39
CA GLU A 265 -16.99 -19.91 -3.18
C GLU A 265 -15.62 -19.27 -3.45
N LEU A 266 -14.54 -19.98 -3.11
CA LEU A 266 -13.16 -19.59 -3.39
C LEU A 266 -12.97 -19.31 -4.88
N GLU A 267 -13.38 -20.23 -5.76
CA GLU A 267 -13.25 -20.10 -7.22
C GLU A 267 -13.93 -18.84 -7.79
N ARG A 268 -15.00 -18.36 -7.14
CA ARG A 268 -15.77 -17.18 -7.57
C ARG A 268 -15.31 -15.90 -6.89
N THR A 269 -14.39 -15.99 -5.93
CA THR A 269 -13.97 -14.86 -5.11
C THR A 269 -12.91 -14.04 -5.81
N THR A 270 -13.20 -12.76 -6.03
CA THR A 270 -12.25 -11.79 -6.60
C THR A 270 -11.14 -11.42 -5.62
N MET A 271 -11.44 -11.11 -4.35
CA MET A 271 -10.44 -10.73 -3.36
C MET A 271 -10.99 -10.84 -1.94
N ALA A 272 -10.50 -11.80 -1.14
CA ALA A 272 -10.90 -11.94 0.27
C ALA A 272 -9.86 -12.70 1.11
N VAL A 273 -9.98 -12.57 2.42
CA VAL A 273 -9.30 -13.39 3.43
C VAL A 273 -10.24 -14.52 3.83
N PHE A 274 -9.82 -15.77 3.63
CA PHE A 274 -10.53 -16.96 4.09
C PHE A 274 -9.97 -17.39 5.42
N VAL A 275 -10.85 -17.70 6.36
CA VAL A 275 -10.53 -18.02 7.75
C VAL A 275 -11.22 -19.33 8.10
N PHE A 276 -10.45 -20.36 8.42
CA PHE A 276 -10.97 -21.67 8.82
C PHE A 276 -10.71 -21.90 10.31
N ARG A 277 -11.78 -22.26 11.04
CA ARG A 277 -11.77 -22.42 12.50
C ARG A 277 -12.35 -23.76 12.89
N GLU A 278 -11.99 -24.27 14.07
CA GLU A 278 -12.64 -25.49 14.59
C GLU A 278 -14.12 -25.22 14.87
N THR A 279 -14.40 -24.11 15.53
CA THR A 279 -15.75 -23.63 15.81
C THR A 279 -15.97 -22.23 15.24
N SER A 280 -17.23 -21.79 15.13
CA SER A 280 -17.56 -20.42 14.68
C SER A 280 -17.21 -19.32 15.70
N SER A 281 -16.52 -19.66 16.80
CA SER A 281 -16.14 -18.71 17.84
C SER A 281 -14.97 -17.82 17.39
N LEU A 282 -15.09 -16.51 17.62
CA LEU A 282 -14.01 -15.56 17.40
C LEU A 282 -12.95 -15.57 18.51
N LEU A 283 -13.20 -16.24 19.63
CA LEU A 283 -12.24 -16.36 20.74
C LEU A 283 -11.12 -17.37 20.44
N GLU A 284 -11.36 -18.28 19.50
CA GLU A 284 -10.36 -19.25 19.07
C GLU A 284 -9.44 -18.60 18.04
N GLN A 285 -8.18 -19.04 17.97
CA GLN A 285 -7.32 -18.69 16.85
C GLN A 285 -7.75 -19.47 15.60
N PRO A 286 -7.70 -18.87 14.40
CA PRO A 286 -7.95 -19.61 13.18
C PRO A 286 -6.92 -20.72 12.99
N LYS A 287 -7.37 -21.88 12.51
CA LYS A 287 -6.50 -23.01 12.16
C LYS A 287 -5.77 -22.73 10.86
N GLU A 288 -6.48 -22.16 9.89
CA GLU A 288 -5.91 -21.78 8.60
C GLU A 288 -6.43 -20.40 8.22
N THR A 289 -5.54 -19.54 7.74
CA THR A 289 -5.90 -18.25 7.14
C THR A 289 -5.22 -18.13 5.79
N ALA A 290 -6.00 -17.82 4.76
CA ALA A 290 -5.52 -17.71 3.39
C ALA A 290 -6.07 -16.45 2.71
N ILE A 291 -5.38 -15.98 1.67
CA ILE A 291 -5.80 -14.87 0.82
C ILE A 291 -6.11 -15.41 -0.55
N ILE A 292 -7.32 -15.16 -1.03
CA ILE A 292 -7.80 -15.56 -2.33
C ILE A 292 -7.92 -14.33 -3.21
N ILE A 293 -7.35 -14.40 -4.42
CA ILE A 293 -7.48 -13.37 -5.45
C ILE A 293 -7.81 -14.04 -6.79
N ASP A 294 -8.91 -13.61 -7.40
CA ASP A 294 -9.43 -14.15 -8.67
C ASP A 294 -9.49 -15.68 -8.70
N GLY A 295 -9.99 -16.29 -7.62
CA GLY A 295 -10.10 -17.74 -7.48
C GLY A 295 -8.78 -18.47 -7.14
N VAL A 296 -7.67 -17.74 -7.00
CA VAL A 296 -6.35 -18.32 -6.70
C VAL A 296 -6.01 -18.09 -5.24
N GLU A 297 -5.64 -19.17 -4.53
CA GLU A 297 -5.02 -19.05 -3.21
C GLU A 297 -3.63 -18.42 -3.34
N VAL A 298 -3.48 -17.15 -2.99
CA VAL A 298 -2.26 -16.37 -3.18
C VAL A 298 -1.25 -16.56 -2.06
N LEU A 299 -1.74 -16.49 -0.83
CA LEU A 299 -1.00 -16.72 0.40
C LEU A 299 -1.83 -17.62 1.32
N ASN A 300 -1.17 -18.49 2.07
CA ASN A 300 -1.79 -19.40 3.01
C ASN A 300 -0.99 -19.43 4.32
N GLU A 301 -1.48 -20.20 5.29
CA GLU A 301 -0.84 -20.40 6.60
C GLU A 301 -0.53 -19.06 7.31
N LEU A 302 -1.37 -18.05 7.11
CA LEU A 302 -1.17 -16.75 7.74
C LEU A 302 -1.49 -16.86 9.24
N PRO A 303 -0.67 -16.24 10.11
CA PRO A 303 -0.72 -16.47 11.56
C PRO A 303 -1.97 -15.89 12.23
N SER A 304 -2.64 -14.92 11.60
CA SER A 304 -3.84 -14.30 12.15
C SER A 304 -4.66 -13.61 11.06
N VAL A 305 -5.94 -13.34 11.35
CA VAL A 305 -6.82 -12.58 10.45
C VAL A 305 -6.30 -11.17 10.21
N ALA A 306 -5.73 -10.53 11.24
CA ALA A 306 -5.09 -9.22 11.10
C ALA A 306 -3.92 -9.28 10.11
N THR A 307 -3.13 -10.36 10.14
CA THR A 307 -2.07 -10.61 9.16
C THR A 307 -2.64 -10.83 7.75
N GLY A 308 -3.75 -11.56 7.63
CA GLY A 308 -4.51 -11.68 6.38
C GLY A 308 -4.88 -10.33 5.77
N VAL A 309 -5.52 -9.46 6.56
CA VAL A 309 -5.99 -8.14 6.08
C VAL A 309 -4.83 -7.24 5.63
N VAL A 310 -3.74 -7.17 6.41
CA VAL A 310 -2.58 -6.33 6.05
C VAL A 310 -1.80 -6.90 4.87
N MET A 311 -1.67 -8.22 4.75
CA MET A 311 -1.00 -8.85 3.61
C MET A 311 -1.83 -8.65 2.33
N LEU A 312 -3.16 -8.72 2.41
CA LEU A 312 -4.06 -8.38 1.30
C LEU A 312 -3.92 -6.89 0.89
N PHE A 313 -3.88 -5.99 1.86
CA PHE A 313 -3.56 -4.58 1.61
C PHE A 313 -2.19 -4.43 0.91
N GLY A 314 -1.17 -5.16 1.35
CA GLY A 314 0.15 -5.18 0.75
C GLY A 314 0.16 -5.68 -0.69
N LEU A 315 -0.59 -6.75 -0.97
CA LEU A 315 -0.77 -7.31 -2.31
C LEU A 315 -1.36 -6.29 -3.28
N CYS A 316 -2.34 -5.47 -2.87
CA CYS A 316 -2.87 -4.40 -3.70
C CYS A 316 -1.80 -3.41 -4.19
N TYR A 317 -0.76 -3.17 -3.39
CA TYR A 317 0.38 -2.33 -3.81
C TYR A 317 1.38 -3.12 -4.64
N ALA A 318 1.82 -4.28 -4.15
CA ALA A 318 2.84 -5.11 -4.79
C ALA A 318 2.43 -5.48 -6.23
N LEU A 319 1.17 -5.86 -6.42
CA LEU A 319 0.62 -6.32 -7.70
C LEU A 319 -0.11 -5.21 -8.48
N ASN A 320 -0.07 -3.96 -8.00
CA ASN A 320 -0.75 -2.82 -8.62
C ASN A 320 -2.26 -3.02 -8.85
N MET A 321 -2.94 -3.74 -7.95
CA MET A 321 -4.37 -4.00 -8.02
C MET A 321 -5.18 -2.88 -7.38
N GLU A 322 -6.44 -2.75 -7.78
CA GLU A 322 -7.41 -1.91 -7.06
C GLU A 322 -7.74 -2.52 -5.68
N TYR A 323 -8.34 -1.72 -4.80
CA TYR A 323 -8.81 -2.23 -3.52
C TYR A 323 -10.09 -3.07 -3.71
N PRO A 324 -10.37 -4.03 -2.81
CA PRO A 324 -11.58 -4.84 -2.86
C PRO A 324 -12.84 -3.99 -3.04
N GLN A 325 -13.71 -4.42 -3.95
CA GLN A 325 -14.96 -3.72 -4.22
C GLN A 325 -15.83 -3.70 -2.96
N GLY A 326 -16.41 -2.53 -2.65
CA GLY A 326 -17.21 -2.34 -1.44
C GLY A 326 -16.41 -2.01 -0.17
N PHE A 327 -15.08 -1.92 -0.25
CA PHE A 327 -14.20 -1.62 0.90
C PHE A 327 -13.41 -0.31 0.75
N ARG A 328 -13.99 0.66 0.04
CA ARG A 328 -13.34 1.95 -0.24
C ARG A 328 -12.92 2.66 1.05
N PHE A 329 -13.80 2.71 2.05
CA PHE A 329 -13.54 3.42 3.29
C PHE A 329 -12.58 2.65 4.18
N THR A 330 -12.73 1.33 4.31
CA THR A 330 -11.80 0.51 5.10
C THR A 330 -10.39 0.65 4.55
N PHE A 331 -10.17 0.41 3.25
CA PHE A 331 -8.82 0.51 2.69
C PHE A 331 -8.28 1.94 2.66
N GLU A 332 -9.14 2.97 2.55
CA GLU A 332 -8.72 4.35 2.76
C GLU A 332 -8.27 4.60 4.20
N ALA A 333 -8.95 4.04 5.22
CA ALA A 333 -8.54 4.14 6.61
C ALA A 333 -7.22 3.40 6.87
N LEU A 334 -7.06 2.17 6.35
CA LEU A 334 -5.81 1.41 6.45
C LEU A 334 -4.66 2.21 5.81
N GLN A 335 -4.89 2.76 4.61
CA GLN A 335 -3.89 3.56 3.91
C GLN A 335 -3.53 4.85 4.66
N LYS A 336 -4.53 5.64 5.05
CA LYS A 336 -4.35 7.05 5.45
C LYS A 336 -4.10 7.21 6.95
N ILE A 337 -4.67 6.34 7.77
CA ILE A 337 -4.59 6.43 9.23
C ILE A 337 -3.55 5.45 9.75
N LEU A 338 -3.62 4.17 9.36
CA LEU A 338 -2.69 3.16 9.89
C LEU A 338 -1.33 3.20 9.18
N MET A 339 -1.33 3.29 7.85
CA MET A 339 -0.08 3.28 7.08
C MET A 339 0.47 4.69 6.81
N GLU A 340 -0.32 5.73 7.05
CA GLU A 340 0.03 7.15 6.79
C GLU A 340 0.57 7.38 5.36
N LEU A 341 0.00 6.69 4.36
CA LEU A 341 0.46 6.71 2.98
C LEU A 341 -0.26 7.74 2.10
N GLY A 342 0.53 8.50 1.33
CA GLY A 342 0.06 9.47 0.35
C GLY A 342 -0.40 10.80 0.97
N SER A 343 -1.12 11.63 0.21
CA SER A 343 -1.55 12.95 0.72
C SER A 343 -2.59 12.86 1.83
N ASN A 344 -2.64 13.86 2.72
CA ASN A 344 -3.66 14.05 3.77
C ASN A 344 -5.09 14.33 3.26
N LYS A 345 -5.32 14.22 1.95
CA LYS A 345 -6.66 14.25 1.38
C LYS A 345 -7.37 12.95 1.70
N MET A 346 -8.32 13.03 2.62
CA MET A 346 -9.22 11.95 3.02
C MET A 346 -10.66 12.31 2.64
N SER A 347 -11.48 11.29 2.37
CA SER A 347 -12.93 11.41 2.28
C SER A 347 -13.50 11.97 3.59
N SER A 348 -14.68 12.58 3.54
CA SER A 348 -15.31 13.19 4.73
C SER A 348 -15.46 12.19 5.88
N LYS A 349 -15.81 10.94 5.57
CA LYS A 349 -15.98 9.86 6.53
C LYS A 349 -14.66 9.52 7.24
N ILE A 350 -13.58 9.35 6.47
CA ILE A 350 -12.26 9.01 7.03
C ILE A 350 -11.64 10.19 7.75
N ARG A 351 -11.85 11.42 7.26
CA ARG A 351 -11.40 12.64 7.94
C ARG A 351 -12.06 12.80 9.32
N LYS A 352 -13.36 12.52 9.42
CA LYS A 352 -14.09 12.54 10.70
C LYS A 352 -13.53 11.50 11.67
N LEU A 353 -13.37 10.25 11.22
CA LEU A 353 -12.76 9.19 12.03
C LEU A 353 -11.35 9.58 12.49
N ASN A 354 -10.51 10.10 11.59
CA ASN A 354 -9.16 10.54 11.92
C ASN A 354 -9.15 11.67 12.97
N GLY A 355 -10.08 12.63 12.85
CA GLY A 355 -10.26 13.67 13.88
C GLY A 355 -10.57 13.08 15.25
N GLU A 356 -11.58 12.20 15.33
CA GLU A 356 -12.01 11.57 16.58
C GLU A 356 -10.93 10.69 17.23
N LEU A 357 -10.02 10.12 16.43
CA LEU A 357 -8.86 9.37 16.92
C LEU A 357 -7.83 10.26 17.61
N HIS A 358 -7.68 11.51 17.18
CA HIS A 358 -6.66 12.44 17.68
C HIS A 358 -7.19 13.41 18.74
N THR A 359 -8.51 13.62 18.84
CA THR A 359 -9.13 14.50 19.86
C THR A 359 -9.27 13.83 21.23
N ALA A 360 -8.98 12.53 21.34
CA ALA A 360 -9.24 11.72 22.53
C ALA A 360 -7.98 11.11 23.14
N GLN A 361 -6.81 11.64 22.79
CA GLN A 361 -5.54 11.38 23.45
C GLN A 361 -5.34 12.33 24.63
#